data_AF-A0A519DG55-F1
#
_entry.id   AF-A0A519DG55-F1
#
_cell.length_a   1.000
_cell.length_b   1.000
_cell.length_c   1.000
_cell.angle_alpha   90.00
_cell.angle_beta   90.00
_cell.angle_gamma   90.00
#
_symmetry.space_group_name_H-M   'P 1'
#
loop_
_entity.id
_entity.type
_entity.pdbx_description
1 polymer ?
#
loop_
_entity_poly.entity_id
_entity_poly.type
_entity_poly.pdbx_seq_one_letter_code
_entity_poly.pdbx_strand_id
1 'polypeptide(L)'
;MIYRWNGNIRIIDIKASIGKGDRSGDYIEQLRLYAWLWWETHDHTEDVEGLEVWYLGTGTVKVIRKPTESELKGYEKELKELYQKLRAGDPSEADCPTNPAPLRIFEEGGKAADPPTDPDPNARCIRCDYRGLCENVERDLDLPLERRIERFGHAWPITPFAEIVSRVDAVGNVGLLRGPEFDEKGVITFRFDLKEGYDKAVVKPNYGKNPTNISRAIANGARVRVKNAIPGIWRGNIELLLDEESEVIITDDEDEAPIVEIVTQVNVVGRVWSIDAIPNGVDVKRWSVTLLDQSGVCSVVAFRGSIPITAASVERGDEVAILNGTIGEFGGRAQVKLSPSSKVVHLRANDELPAF
;
A
#
# COMPACT_ATOMS: atom_id res chain seq x y z
N MET A 1 -26.09 12.24 10.87
CA MET A 1 -27.07 11.60 11.78
C MET A 1 -28.47 11.95 11.30
N ILE A 2 -29.43 11.02 11.44
CA ILE A 2 -30.80 11.20 10.97
C ILE A 2 -31.66 11.62 12.15
N TYR A 3 -32.38 12.72 11.99
CA TYR A 3 -33.22 13.30 13.02
C TYR A 3 -34.66 13.38 12.53
N ARG A 4 -35.60 13.07 13.45
CA ARG A 4 -37.05 13.11 13.21
C ARG A 4 -37.80 13.80 14.36
N TRP A 5 -37.17 14.75 15.06
CA TRP A 5 -37.75 15.34 16.28
C TRP A 5 -39.03 16.16 16.04
N ASN A 6 -39.26 16.62 14.80
CA ASN A 6 -40.46 17.36 14.39
C ASN A 6 -41.38 16.56 13.46
N GLY A 7 -41.19 15.24 13.38
CA GLY A 7 -41.91 14.36 12.45
C GLY A 7 -41.32 14.31 11.03
N ASN A 8 -40.37 15.18 10.71
CA ASN A 8 -39.78 15.28 9.38
C ASN A 8 -38.37 14.68 9.34
N ILE A 9 -38.03 14.00 8.25
CA ILE A 9 -36.72 13.33 8.09
C ILE A 9 -35.67 14.38 7.72
N ARG A 10 -34.69 14.61 8.60
CA ARG A 10 -33.55 15.49 8.31
C ARG A 10 -32.24 14.77 8.51
N ILE A 11 -31.30 14.99 7.60
CA ILE A 11 -29.91 14.53 7.76
C ILE A 11 -29.07 15.72 8.18
N ILE A 12 -28.47 15.58 9.36
CA ILE A 12 -27.68 16.64 9.98
C ILE A 12 -26.29 16.10 10.27
N ASP A 13 -25.27 16.84 9.82
CA ASP A 13 -23.88 16.58 10.13
C ASP A 13 -23.35 17.66 11.10
N ILE A 14 -22.93 17.23 12.28
CA ILE A 14 -22.48 18.15 13.34
C ILE A 14 -20.96 18.21 13.34
N LYS A 15 -20.41 19.42 13.20
CA LYS A 15 -18.97 19.68 13.20
C LYS A 15 -18.59 20.54 14.39
N ALA A 16 -17.56 20.11 15.12
CA ALA A 16 -16.95 20.91 16.18
C ALA A 16 -16.18 22.14 15.64
N SER A 17 -15.86 22.16 14.34
CA SER A 17 -15.09 23.23 13.70
C SER A 17 -15.93 24.48 13.37
N ILE A 18 -15.26 25.55 12.93
CA ILE A 18 -15.88 26.79 12.44
C ILE A 18 -16.23 26.75 10.94
N GLY A 19 -15.89 25.67 10.23
CA GLY A 19 -16.19 25.52 8.80
C GLY A 19 -15.31 26.31 7.82
N LYS A 20 -14.15 26.79 8.24
CA LYS A 20 -13.25 27.62 7.41
C LYS A 20 -12.27 26.83 6.53
N GLY A 21 -12.29 25.50 6.62
CA GLY A 21 -11.35 24.63 5.91
C GLY A 21 -11.88 24.17 4.57
N ASP A 22 -10.99 23.83 3.64
CA ASP A 22 -11.35 23.30 2.32
C ASP A 22 -12.32 22.09 2.37
N ARG A 23 -12.19 21.25 3.42
CA ARG A 23 -13.09 20.10 3.67
C ARG A 23 -14.57 20.49 3.79
N SER A 24 -14.89 21.76 4.03
CA SER A 24 -16.27 22.26 4.07
C SER A 24 -17.00 22.17 2.74
N GLY A 25 -16.28 22.01 1.63
CA GLY A 25 -16.87 21.68 0.33
C GLY A 25 -17.34 20.23 0.25
N ASP A 26 -16.62 19.29 0.87
CA ASP A 26 -16.93 17.85 0.79
C ASP A 26 -18.20 17.49 1.55
N TYR A 27 -18.55 18.25 2.59
CA TYR A 27 -19.78 18.03 3.36
C TYR A 27 -21.05 18.21 2.51
N ILE A 28 -20.98 18.98 1.42
CA ILE A 28 -22.10 19.17 0.50
C ILE A 28 -22.39 17.86 -0.23
N GLU A 29 -21.38 17.29 -0.88
CA GLU A 29 -21.51 16.03 -1.61
C GLU A 29 -21.78 14.86 -0.66
N GLN A 30 -21.16 14.86 0.52
CA GLN A 30 -21.42 13.86 1.56
C GLN A 30 -22.89 13.82 1.98
N LEU A 31 -23.51 14.96 2.29
CA LEU A 31 -24.92 15.02 2.70
C LEU A 31 -25.86 14.65 1.55
N ARG A 32 -25.52 15.01 0.32
CA ARG A 32 -26.29 14.63 -0.87
C ARG A 32 -26.19 13.13 -1.17
N LEU A 33 -25.02 12.53 -0.99
CA LEU A 33 -24.82 11.08 -1.03
C LEU A 33 -25.67 10.38 0.04
N TYR A 34 -25.77 10.92 1.26
CA TYR A 34 -26.63 10.35 2.28
C TYR A 34 -28.11 10.46 1.96
N ALA A 35 -28.54 11.54 1.29
CA ALA A 35 -29.90 11.63 0.78
C ALA A 35 -30.19 10.54 -0.27
N TRP A 36 -29.24 10.28 -1.17
CA TRP A 36 -29.34 9.18 -2.12
C TRP A 36 -29.39 7.82 -1.43
N LEU A 37 -28.49 7.55 -0.48
CA LEU A 37 -28.48 6.29 0.26
C LEU A 37 -29.81 6.07 1.00
N TRP A 38 -30.38 7.14 1.59
CA TRP A 38 -31.68 7.09 2.22
C TRP A 38 -32.77 6.68 1.23
N TRP A 39 -32.87 7.40 0.12
CA TRP A 39 -33.84 7.15 -0.95
C TRP A 39 -33.73 5.71 -1.49
N GLU A 40 -32.51 5.24 -1.76
CA GLU A 40 -32.23 3.89 -2.28
C GLU A 40 -32.60 2.79 -1.28
N THR A 41 -32.35 3.00 0.01
CA THR A 41 -32.64 1.99 1.06
C THR A 41 -34.10 1.95 1.49
N HIS A 42 -34.92 2.89 1.03
CA HIS A 42 -36.35 2.97 1.33
C HIS A 42 -37.21 2.79 0.07
N ASP A 43 -36.74 1.97 -0.87
CA ASP A 43 -37.43 1.60 -2.10
C ASP A 43 -37.93 2.82 -2.91
N HIS A 44 -37.18 3.92 -2.85
CA HIS A 44 -37.52 5.20 -3.50
C HIS A 44 -38.85 5.82 -3.04
N THR A 45 -39.37 5.40 -1.87
CA THR A 45 -40.67 5.87 -1.34
C THR A 45 -40.55 6.99 -0.31
N GLU A 46 -39.38 7.17 0.30
CA GLU A 46 -39.13 8.20 1.31
C GLU A 46 -38.07 9.22 0.85
N ASP A 47 -38.40 10.50 0.99
CA ASP A 47 -37.48 11.61 0.74
C ASP A 47 -37.07 12.31 2.04
N VAL A 48 -35.85 12.86 2.04
CA VAL A 48 -35.39 13.71 3.13
C VAL A 48 -35.98 15.13 2.98
N GLU A 49 -36.44 15.70 4.08
CA GLU A 49 -36.98 17.05 4.09
C GLU A 49 -35.88 18.11 4.08
N GLY A 50 -34.76 17.84 4.76
CA GLY A 50 -33.67 18.80 4.92
C GLY A 50 -32.29 18.14 5.06
N LEU A 51 -31.29 18.84 4.53
CA LEU A 51 -29.87 18.52 4.66
C LEU A 51 -29.15 19.70 5.30
N GLU A 52 -28.44 19.48 6.41
CA GLU A 52 -27.86 20.56 7.20
C GLU A 52 -26.48 20.19 7.75
N VAL A 53 -25.57 21.18 7.77
CA VAL A 53 -24.31 21.10 8.52
C VAL A 53 -24.37 22.08 9.68
N TRP A 54 -24.19 21.58 10.90
CA TRP A 54 -24.20 22.39 12.12
C TRP A 54 -22.77 22.62 12.58
N TYR A 55 -22.30 23.87 12.52
CA TYR A 55 -20.98 24.26 12.98
C TYR A 55 -21.08 24.76 14.42
N LEU A 56 -20.65 23.93 15.38
CA LEU A 56 -20.70 24.27 16.80
C LEU A 56 -19.75 25.42 17.15
N GLY A 57 -18.61 25.53 16.46
CA GLY A 57 -17.63 26.58 16.72
C GLY A 57 -18.14 27.99 16.44
N THR A 58 -19.11 28.14 15.54
CA THR A 58 -19.73 29.42 15.18
C THR A 58 -21.19 29.52 15.61
N GLY A 59 -21.80 28.42 16.07
CA GLY A 59 -23.23 28.34 16.36
C GLY A 59 -24.12 28.47 15.12
N THR A 60 -23.60 28.20 13.92
CA THR A 60 -24.32 28.42 12.65
C THR A 60 -24.79 27.12 12.01
N VAL A 61 -25.94 27.19 11.35
CA VAL A 61 -26.48 26.12 10.51
C VAL A 61 -26.32 26.47 9.03
N LYS A 62 -25.65 25.60 8.27
CA LYS A 62 -25.58 25.67 6.81
C LYS A 62 -26.58 24.70 6.20
N VAL A 63 -27.58 25.22 5.52
CA VAL A 63 -28.57 24.42 4.78
C VAL A 63 -28.00 24.01 3.43
N ILE A 64 -28.13 22.74 3.07
CA ILE A 64 -27.66 22.17 1.81
C ILE A 64 -28.84 21.91 0.88
N ARG A 65 -28.66 22.24 -0.41
CA ARG A 65 -29.66 21.95 -1.43
C ARG A 65 -29.81 20.43 -1.59
N LYS A 66 -31.04 19.96 -1.42
CA LYS A 66 -31.41 18.57 -1.66
C LYS A 66 -31.19 18.18 -3.12
N PRO A 67 -30.73 16.95 -3.40
CA PRO A 67 -30.75 16.42 -4.74
C PRO A 67 -32.20 16.27 -5.22
N THR A 68 -32.43 16.49 -6.51
CA THR A 68 -33.67 16.15 -7.21
C THR A 68 -33.70 14.66 -7.52
N GLU A 69 -34.88 14.10 -7.79
CA GLU A 69 -35.00 12.67 -8.18
C GLU A 69 -34.12 12.32 -9.40
N SER A 70 -33.99 13.22 -10.37
CA SER A 70 -33.09 13.02 -11.51
C SER A 70 -31.62 12.96 -11.10
N GLU A 71 -31.20 13.76 -10.13
CA GLU A 71 -29.82 13.71 -9.59
C GLU A 71 -29.60 12.43 -8.76
N LEU A 72 -30.62 11.99 -8.02
CA LEU A 72 -30.60 10.72 -7.27
C LEU A 72 -30.38 9.51 -8.20
N LYS A 73 -31.12 9.43 -9.31
CA LYS A 73 -30.89 8.41 -10.35
C LYS A 73 -29.51 8.53 -11.00
N GLY A 74 -29.01 9.75 -11.14
CA GLY A 74 -27.65 10.01 -11.63
C GLY A 74 -26.57 9.43 -10.71
N TYR A 75 -26.73 9.60 -9.40
CA TYR A 75 -25.78 9.07 -8.39
C TYR A 75 -25.64 7.55 -8.46
N GLU A 76 -26.74 6.81 -8.65
CA GLU A 76 -26.68 5.34 -8.79
C GLU A 76 -25.73 4.93 -9.92
N LYS A 77 -25.87 5.56 -11.09
CA LYS A 77 -25.01 5.31 -12.24
C LYS A 77 -23.55 5.67 -11.95
N GLU A 78 -23.31 6.87 -11.43
CA GLU A 78 -21.96 7.36 -11.14
C GLU A 78 -21.23 6.48 -10.11
N LEU A 79 -21.90 6.12 -9.02
CA LEU A 79 -21.34 5.28 -7.97
C LEU A 79 -21.06 3.87 -8.46
N LYS A 80 -21.91 3.32 -9.33
CA LYS A 80 -21.69 2.01 -9.96
C LYS A 80 -20.49 2.05 -10.91
N GLU A 81 -20.35 3.09 -11.72
CA GLU A 81 -19.20 3.28 -12.60
C GLU A 81 -17.90 3.45 -11.80
N LEU A 82 -17.94 4.23 -10.72
CA LEU A 82 -16.80 4.39 -9.81
C LEU A 82 -16.43 3.05 -9.16
N TYR A 83 -17.41 2.29 -8.67
CA TYR A 83 -17.20 0.97 -8.09
C TYR A 83 -16.54 0.01 -9.09
N GLN A 84 -17.01 -0.01 -10.34
CA GLN A 84 -16.44 -0.83 -11.39
C GLN A 84 -15.00 -0.42 -11.71
N LYS A 85 -14.72 0.88 -11.81
CA LYS A 85 -13.36 1.41 -12.01
C LYS A 85 -12.42 1.00 -10.89
N LEU A 86 -12.82 1.17 -9.62
CA LEU A 86 -12.03 0.78 -8.45
C LEU A 86 -11.77 -0.74 -8.35
N ARG A 87 -12.54 -1.56 -9.08
CA ARG A 87 -12.40 -3.02 -9.13
C ARG A 87 -11.74 -3.53 -10.41
N ALA A 88 -11.52 -2.68 -11.41
CA ALA A 88 -11.02 -3.08 -12.72
C ALA A 88 -9.54 -3.50 -12.67
N GLY A 89 -8.77 -2.92 -11.75
CA GLY A 89 -7.35 -3.20 -11.55
C GLY A 89 -6.69 -2.12 -10.70
N ASP A 90 -5.39 -2.26 -10.46
CA ASP A 90 -4.59 -1.22 -9.81
C ASP A 90 -4.35 -0.06 -10.79
N PRO A 91 -4.41 1.20 -10.33
CA PRO A 91 -4.16 2.35 -11.19
C PRO A 91 -2.68 2.39 -11.61
N SER A 92 -2.44 2.79 -12.87
CA SER A 92 -1.11 3.14 -13.34
C SER A 92 -0.72 4.55 -12.91
N GLU A 93 0.57 4.91 -13.02
CA GLU A 93 1.03 6.29 -12.79
C GLU A 93 0.30 7.30 -13.69
N ALA A 94 0.00 6.91 -14.93
CA ALA A 94 -0.75 7.74 -15.87
C ALA A 94 -2.20 7.99 -15.43
N ASP A 95 -2.80 7.09 -14.65
CA ASP A 95 -4.14 7.25 -14.08
C ASP A 95 -4.17 8.19 -12.87
N CYS A 96 -2.99 8.55 -12.34
CA CYS A 96 -2.80 9.35 -11.13
C CYS A 96 -2.03 10.66 -11.42
N PRO A 97 -2.55 11.55 -12.29
CA PRO A 97 -1.84 12.76 -12.66
C PRO A 97 -1.62 13.67 -11.46
N THR A 98 -0.51 14.40 -11.48
CA THR A 98 -0.20 15.44 -10.49
C THR A 98 -1.02 16.71 -10.74
N ASN A 99 -2.33 16.62 -11.00
CA ASN A 99 -3.17 17.81 -11.21
C ASN A 99 -4.13 17.97 -10.04
N PRO A 100 -3.75 18.72 -8.98
CA PRO A 100 -4.60 18.89 -7.81
C PRO A 100 -5.88 19.64 -8.18
N ALA A 101 -6.99 19.26 -7.54
CA ALA A 101 -8.21 20.07 -7.61
C ALA A 101 -7.96 21.48 -7.04
N PRO A 102 -8.68 22.53 -7.47
CA PRO A 102 -8.54 23.86 -6.88
C PRO A 102 -8.77 23.84 -5.35
N LEU A 103 -7.97 24.58 -4.59
CA LEU A 103 -8.17 24.73 -3.14
C LEU A 103 -9.42 25.59 -2.90
N ARG A 104 -10.45 25.06 -2.25
CA ARG A 104 -11.69 25.81 -1.96
C ARG A 104 -11.50 26.63 -0.70
N ILE A 105 -11.99 27.85 -0.72
CA ILE A 105 -11.90 28.81 0.39
C ILE A 105 -13.29 28.99 0.98
N PHE A 106 -13.38 28.84 2.30
CA PHE A 106 -14.61 29.00 3.05
C PHE A 106 -14.45 30.03 4.16
N GLU A 107 -15.49 30.82 4.38
CA GLU A 107 -15.67 31.65 5.56
C GLU A 107 -16.29 30.85 6.72
N GLU A 108 -16.40 31.50 7.88
CA GLU A 108 -17.05 30.93 9.04
C GLU A 108 -18.50 30.46 8.75
N GLY A 109 -18.84 29.30 9.29
CA GLY A 109 -20.10 28.62 9.00
C GLY A 109 -20.08 27.87 7.66
N GLY A 110 -18.92 27.68 7.04
CA GLY A 110 -18.77 26.90 5.80
C GLY A 110 -19.38 27.57 4.59
N LYS A 111 -19.46 28.90 4.56
CA LYS A 111 -19.91 29.67 3.40
C LYS A 111 -18.77 29.79 2.41
N ALA A 112 -19.02 29.56 1.12
CA ALA A 112 -17.97 29.74 0.11
C ALA A 112 -17.53 31.22 0.10
N ALA A 113 -16.24 31.46 0.06
CA ALA A 113 -15.70 32.81 -0.09
C ALA A 113 -15.92 33.34 -1.51
N ASP A 114 -15.65 34.63 -1.72
CA ASP A 114 -15.57 35.25 -3.05
C ASP A 114 -14.17 35.86 -3.23
N PRO A 115 -13.28 35.27 -4.05
CA PRO A 115 -13.51 34.10 -4.91
C PRO A 115 -13.60 32.77 -4.12
N PRO A 116 -14.30 31.74 -4.64
CA PRO A 116 -14.55 30.48 -3.93
C PRO A 116 -13.34 29.53 -3.88
N THR A 117 -12.31 29.80 -4.67
CA THR A 117 -11.09 29.00 -4.76
C THR A 117 -9.85 29.87 -4.77
N ASP A 118 -8.75 29.30 -4.31
CA ASP A 118 -7.42 29.93 -4.38
C ASP A 118 -7.03 30.17 -5.85
N PRO A 119 -6.46 31.35 -6.19
CA PRO A 119 -5.98 31.64 -7.54
C PRO A 119 -4.76 30.79 -7.94
N ASP A 120 -3.98 30.26 -6.99
CA ASP A 120 -2.88 29.34 -7.30
C ASP A 120 -3.42 27.90 -7.50
N PRO A 121 -3.31 27.32 -8.71
CA PRO A 121 -3.75 25.95 -8.95
C PRO A 121 -3.01 24.92 -8.08
N ASN A 122 -1.79 25.22 -7.63
CA ASN A 122 -0.97 24.35 -6.80
C ASN A 122 -1.08 24.65 -5.29
N ALA A 123 -2.02 25.51 -4.86
CA ALA A 123 -2.18 25.86 -3.45
C ALA A 123 -2.36 24.62 -2.53
N ARG A 124 -2.97 23.54 -3.04
CA ARG A 124 -3.09 22.26 -2.31
C ARG A 124 -1.75 21.57 -2.09
N CYS A 125 -0.83 21.67 -3.06
CA CYS A 125 0.47 21.00 -3.01
C CYS A 125 1.31 21.45 -1.81
N ILE A 126 1.13 22.70 -1.36
CA ILE A 126 1.86 23.26 -0.20
C ILE A 126 1.71 22.38 1.05
N ARG A 127 0.54 21.77 1.26
CA ARG A 127 0.23 20.92 2.42
C ARG A 127 0.07 19.45 2.05
N CYS A 128 0.42 19.07 0.83
CA CYS A 128 0.35 17.69 0.39
C CYS A 128 1.45 16.89 1.10
N ASP A 129 1.10 15.75 1.69
CA ASP A 129 2.08 14.87 2.31
C ASP A 129 3.10 14.36 1.29
N TYR A 130 2.71 14.28 0.01
CA TYR A 130 3.53 13.85 -1.13
C TYR A 130 4.26 14.99 -1.84
N ARG A 131 4.22 16.23 -1.31
CA ARG A 131 4.86 17.40 -1.95
C ARG A 131 6.36 17.22 -2.20
N GLY A 132 7.02 16.36 -1.43
CA GLY A 132 8.45 16.07 -1.63
C GLY A 132 8.72 15.29 -2.92
N LEU A 133 7.75 14.52 -3.42
CA LEU A 133 7.93 13.65 -4.59
C LEU A 133 7.16 14.12 -5.82
N CYS A 134 6.32 15.14 -5.66
CA CYS A 134 5.41 15.58 -6.69
C CYS A 134 6.07 16.61 -7.60
N GLU A 135 5.99 16.40 -8.91
CA GLU A 135 6.54 17.29 -9.94
C GLU A 135 5.99 18.73 -9.85
N ASN A 136 4.82 18.93 -9.24
CA ASN A 136 4.23 20.25 -9.05
C ASN A 136 4.99 21.16 -8.08
N VAL A 137 5.92 20.60 -7.31
CA VAL A 137 6.69 21.33 -6.33
C VAL A 137 8.16 21.18 -6.71
N GLU A 138 8.76 22.24 -7.23
CA GLU A 138 10.21 22.28 -7.45
C GLU A 138 10.92 22.13 -6.10
N ARG A 139 11.40 20.92 -5.81
CA ARG A 139 12.17 20.61 -4.62
C ARG A 139 13.17 19.51 -4.90
N ASP A 140 14.39 19.75 -4.45
CA ASP A 140 15.40 18.71 -4.34
C ASP A 140 15.29 18.08 -2.95
N LEU A 141 14.81 16.84 -2.89
CA LEU A 141 14.79 16.08 -1.64
C LEU A 141 16.18 15.59 -1.23
N ASP A 142 17.23 15.70 -2.07
CA ASP A 142 18.54 15.09 -1.83
C ASP A 142 18.41 13.60 -1.44
N LEU A 143 17.56 12.84 -2.15
CA LEU A 143 17.37 11.42 -1.85
C LEU A 143 18.68 10.63 -2.09
N PRO A 144 18.98 9.61 -1.27
CA PRO A 144 20.19 8.83 -1.45
C PRO A 144 20.13 7.98 -2.72
N LEU A 145 21.30 7.68 -3.31
CA LEU A 145 21.47 6.67 -4.36
C LEU A 145 22.84 6.02 -4.20
N GLU A 146 23.08 5.44 -3.03
CA GLU A 146 24.34 4.79 -2.70
C GLU A 146 24.41 3.39 -3.34
N ARG A 147 25.56 3.04 -3.93
CA ARG A 147 25.84 1.66 -4.37
C ARG A 147 26.70 0.89 -3.38
N ARG A 148 27.25 1.58 -2.38
CA ARG A 148 28.13 0.99 -1.37
C ARG A 148 28.18 1.86 -0.13
N ILE A 149 28.19 1.24 1.06
CA ILE A 149 28.51 1.93 2.31
C ILE A 149 29.60 1.22 3.10
N GLU A 150 30.33 1.97 3.92
CA GLU A 150 31.31 1.42 4.85
C GLU A 150 30.81 1.51 6.29
N ARG A 151 30.50 0.36 6.88
CA ARG A 151 29.98 0.23 8.25
C ARG A 151 30.49 -1.05 8.88
N PHE A 152 30.77 -0.98 10.18
CA PHE A 152 31.30 -2.09 10.99
C PHE A 152 32.63 -2.66 10.45
N GLY A 153 33.47 -1.82 9.84
CA GLY A 153 34.75 -2.26 9.27
C GLY A 153 34.63 -3.09 7.98
N HIS A 154 33.44 -3.12 7.36
CA HIS A 154 33.19 -3.83 6.12
C HIS A 154 32.49 -2.93 5.10
N ALA A 155 32.71 -3.24 3.82
CA ALA A 155 32.00 -2.63 2.72
C ALA A 155 30.76 -3.44 2.36
N TRP A 156 29.62 -2.78 2.32
CA TRP A 156 28.33 -3.37 1.99
C TRP A 156 27.91 -2.91 0.60
N PRO A 157 27.70 -3.81 -0.37
CA PRO A 157 27.09 -3.44 -1.65
C PRO A 157 25.61 -3.09 -1.38
N ILE A 158 25.15 -1.98 -1.94
CA ILE A 158 23.78 -1.47 -1.80
C ILE A 158 23.08 -1.57 -3.16
N THR A 159 21.85 -2.07 -3.13
CA THR A 159 20.98 -2.21 -4.30
C THR A 159 19.97 -1.07 -4.31
N PRO A 160 19.92 -0.24 -5.39
CA PRO A 160 18.84 0.73 -5.59
C PRO A 160 17.47 0.05 -5.62
N PHE A 161 16.43 0.73 -5.15
CA PHE A 161 15.09 0.14 -5.03
C PHE A 161 14.51 -0.36 -6.35
N ALA A 162 14.73 0.34 -7.45
CA ALA A 162 14.27 -0.09 -8.78
C ALA A 162 15.00 -1.35 -9.30
N GLU A 163 16.17 -1.68 -8.75
CA GLU A 163 16.95 -2.87 -9.13
C GLU A 163 16.58 -4.12 -8.30
N ILE A 164 15.67 -4.00 -7.32
CA ILE A 164 15.25 -5.14 -6.49
C ILE A 164 14.30 -6.05 -7.27
N VAL A 165 14.77 -7.26 -7.57
CA VAL A 165 13.96 -8.31 -8.19
C VAL A 165 13.16 -9.06 -7.10
N SER A 166 11.88 -8.70 -6.93
CA SER A 166 10.99 -9.28 -5.90
C SER A 166 10.34 -10.61 -6.28
N ARG A 167 10.38 -10.98 -7.57
CA ARG A 167 9.83 -12.22 -8.11
C ARG A 167 10.83 -12.89 -9.03
N VAL A 168 10.92 -14.21 -8.91
CA VAL A 168 11.90 -15.03 -9.63
C VAL A 168 11.23 -16.25 -10.25
N ASP A 169 11.88 -16.75 -11.29
CA ASP A 169 11.56 -18.01 -11.91
C ASP A 169 12.61 -19.06 -11.51
N ALA A 170 12.20 -20.32 -11.49
CA ALA A 170 13.09 -21.44 -11.25
C ALA A 170 12.63 -22.67 -12.00
N VAL A 171 13.56 -23.38 -12.64
CA VAL A 171 13.30 -24.68 -13.27
C VAL A 171 14.00 -25.77 -12.48
N GLY A 172 13.35 -26.93 -12.38
CA GLY A 172 13.96 -28.12 -11.83
C GLY A 172 13.00 -29.29 -11.70
N ASN A 173 13.52 -30.37 -11.13
CA ASN A 173 12.77 -31.59 -10.89
C ASN A 173 12.08 -31.55 -9.53
N VAL A 174 10.80 -31.94 -9.52
CA VAL A 174 9.97 -32.03 -8.32
C VAL A 174 10.39 -33.24 -7.50
N GLY A 175 10.65 -33.04 -6.21
CA GLY A 175 10.91 -34.11 -5.25
C GLY A 175 10.20 -33.87 -3.92
N LEU A 176 9.96 -34.94 -3.17
CA LEU A 176 9.29 -34.88 -1.86
C LEU A 176 7.96 -34.10 -1.87
N LEU A 177 7.17 -34.22 -2.95
CA LEU A 177 5.84 -33.61 -3.04
C LEU A 177 4.93 -34.10 -1.91
N ARG A 178 4.30 -33.15 -1.21
CA ARG A 178 3.31 -33.36 -0.15
C ARG A 178 2.07 -32.50 -0.41
N GLY A 179 0.89 -33.00 -0.04
CA GLY A 179 -0.40 -32.42 -0.38
C GLY A 179 -0.87 -32.81 -1.79
N PRO A 180 -1.86 -32.10 -2.37
CA PRO A 180 -2.50 -30.91 -1.86
C PRO A 180 -3.53 -31.20 -0.75
N GLU A 181 -3.55 -30.35 0.28
CA GLU A 181 -4.53 -30.34 1.36
C GLU A 181 -5.11 -28.94 1.52
N PHE A 182 -6.33 -28.81 2.04
CA PHE A 182 -6.88 -27.51 2.42
C PHE A 182 -6.75 -27.34 3.94
N ASP A 183 -6.29 -26.16 4.37
CA ASP A 183 -6.34 -25.81 5.79
C ASP A 183 -7.77 -25.44 6.24
N GLU A 184 -7.95 -25.19 7.54
CA GLU A 184 -9.24 -24.82 8.15
C GLU A 184 -9.86 -23.54 7.54
N LYS A 185 -9.08 -22.73 6.83
CA LYS A 185 -9.50 -21.49 6.18
C LYS A 185 -9.74 -21.66 4.67
N GLY A 186 -9.65 -22.89 4.17
CA GLY A 186 -9.81 -23.19 2.74
C GLY A 186 -8.60 -22.75 1.91
N VAL A 187 -7.43 -22.55 2.51
CA VAL A 187 -6.20 -22.25 1.79
C VAL A 187 -5.54 -23.55 1.34
N ILE A 188 -5.18 -23.62 0.05
CA ILE A 188 -4.47 -24.78 -0.48
C ILE A 188 -3.06 -24.80 0.09
N THR A 189 -2.66 -25.97 0.59
CA THR A 189 -1.34 -26.23 1.14
C THR A 189 -0.72 -27.39 0.38
N PHE A 190 0.48 -27.17 -0.13
CA PHE A 190 1.33 -28.20 -0.70
C PHE A 190 2.77 -27.76 -0.53
N ARG A 191 3.69 -28.71 -0.69
CA ARG A 191 5.12 -28.42 -0.65
C ARG A 191 5.87 -29.44 -1.46
N PHE A 192 6.88 -28.99 -2.19
CA PHE A 192 7.86 -29.88 -2.81
C PHE A 192 9.26 -29.25 -2.79
N ASP A 193 10.26 -30.10 -2.93
CA ASP A 193 11.63 -29.69 -3.26
C ASP A 193 11.73 -29.53 -4.78
N LEU A 194 12.20 -28.38 -5.24
CA LEU A 194 12.65 -28.19 -6.61
C LEU A 194 14.16 -28.41 -6.65
N LYS A 195 14.64 -29.32 -7.50
CA LYS A 195 16.04 -29.71 -7.57
C LYS A 195 16.58 -29.60 -8.98
N GLU A 196 17.70 -28.92 -9.12
CA GLU A 196 18.46 -28.86 -10.37
C GLU A 196 19.95 -29.07 -10.05
N GLY A 197 20.52 -30.19 -10.50
CA GLY A 197 21.88 -30.58 -10.10
C GLY A 197 22.03 -30.70 -8.58
N TYR A 198 22.89 -29.86 -8.00
CA TYR A 198 23.11 -29.76 -6.54
C TYR A 198 22.24 -28.71 -5.86
N ASP A 199 21.60 -27.84 -6.64
CA ASP A 199 20.81 -26.74 -6.13
C ASP A 199 19.41 -27.21 -5.74
N LYS A 200 18.90 -26.62 -4.68
CA LYS A 200 17.60 -26.98 -4.11
C LYS A 200 16.88 -25.75 -3.60
N ALA A 201 15.62 -25.64 -4.01
CA ALA A 201 14.66 -24.72 -3.43
C ALA A 201 13.46 -25.49 -2.87
N VAL A 202 12.78 -24.92 -1.87
CA VAL A 202 11.51 -25.42 -1.37
C VAL A 202 10.39 -24.58 -1.93
N VAL A 203 9.47 -25.19 -2.64
CA VAL A 203 8.31 -24.51 -3.21
C VAL A 203 7.09 -24.75 -2.33
N LYS A 204 6.38 -23.68 -1.97
CA LYS A 204 5.15 -23.76 -1.15
C LYS A 204 4.28 -22.51 -1.33
N PRO A 205 2.97 -22.60 -1.05
CA PRO A 205 2.12 -21.41 -0.93
C PRO A 205 2.65 -20.40 0.09
N ASN A 206 2.57 -19.12 -0.26
CA ASN A 206 2.83 -18.01 0.64
C ASN A 206 1.72 -17.96 1.71
N TYR A 207 2.07 -17.54 2.92
CA TYR A 207 1.17 -17.63 4.06
C TYR A 207 -0.11 -16.81 3.84
N GLY A 208 -1.28 -17.45 3.93
CA GLY A 208 -2.58 -16.81 3.77
C GLY A 208 -2.91 -16.39 2.34
N LYS A 209 -2.13 -16.84 1.35
CA LYS A 209 -2.36 -16.64 -0.08
C LYS A 209 -2.70 -17.95 -0.76
N ASN A 210 -3.51 -17.87 -1.81
CA ASN A 210 -3.98 -19.03 -2.55
C ASN A 210 -3.47 -18.95 -3.99
N PRO A 211 -2.43 -19.72 -4.36
CA PRO A 211 -2.04 -19.81 -5.75
C PRO A 211 -3.14 -20.52 -6.55
N THR A 212 -3.46 -19.97 -7.72
CA THR A 212 -4.57 -20.43 -8.57
C THR A 212 -4.07 -21.20 -9.80
N ASN A 213 -2.85 -20.91 -10.27
CA ASN A 213 -2.29 -21.43 -11.52
C ASN A 213 -1.24 -22.52 -11.27
N ILE A 214 -1.65 -23.60 -10.61
CA ILE A 214 -0.78 -24.75 -10.30
C ILE A 214 -1.19 -25.95 -11.15
N SER A 215 -0.27 -26.45 -11.98
CA SER A 215 -0.54 -27.62 -12.84
C SER A 215 -0.92 -28.84 -12.00
N ARG A 216 -2.01 -29.50 -12.39
CA ARG A 216 -2.45 -30.77 -11.78
C ARG A 216 -1.55 -31.96 -12.13
N ALA A 217 -0.63 -31.79 -13.08
CA ALA A 217 0.28 -32.82 -13.55
C ALA A 217 1.59 -32.88 -12.72
N ILE A 218 1.76 -32.01 -11.73
CA ILE A 218 2.93 -32.03 -10.85
C ILE A 218 2.99 -33.36 -10.08
N ALA A 219 4.10 -34.07 -10.22
CA ALA A 219 4.39 -35.32 -9.54
C ALA A 219 5.88 -35.42 -9.23
N ASN A 220 6.27 -36.29 -8.29
CA ASN A 220 7.68 -36.55 -8.03
C ASN A 220 8.38 -37.02 -9.32
N GLY A 221 9.51 -36.40 -9.66
CA GLY A 221 10.27 -36.64 -10.88
C GLY A 221 9.83 -35.82 -12.09
N ALA A 222 8.71 -35.10 -12.01
CA ALA A 222 8.31 -34.17 -13.08
C ALA A 222 9.24 -32.95 -13.10
N ARG A 223 9.62 -32.51 -14.30
CA ARG A 223 10.31 -31.23 -14.51
C ARG A 223 9.28 -30.10 -14.60
N VAL A 224 9.49 -29.05 -13.81
CA VAL A 224 8.56 -27.92 -13.73
C VAL A 224 9.30 -26.60 -13.83
N ARG A 225 8.62 -25.60 -14.39
CA ARG A 225 8.96 -24.19 -14.22
C ARG A 225 8.03 -23.58 -13.18
N VAL A 226 8.63 -23.05 -12.12
CA VAL A 226 7.97 -22.18 -11.15
C VAL A 226 8.19 -20.75 -11.64
N LYS A 227 7.11 -20.01 -11.88
CA LYS A 227 7.17 -18.62 -12.36
C LYS A 227 6.66 -17.64 -11.32
N ASN A 228 7.23 -16.43 -11.35
CA ASN A 228 6.79 -15.29 -10.54
C ASN A 228 6.72 -15.59 -9.03
N ALA A 229 7.57 -16.48 -8.52
CA ALA A 229 7.56 -16.81 -7.11
C ALA A 229 8.29 -15.75 -6.29
N ILE A 230 7.82 -15.48 -5.08
CA ILE A 230 8.54 -14.58 -4.15
C ILE A 230 9.69 -15.37 -3.52
N PRO A 231 10.95 -14.96 -3.70
CA PRO A 231 12.09 -15.65 -3.11
C PRO A 231 12.15 -15.40 -1.61
N GLY A 232 12.67 -16.37 -0.87
CA GLY A 232 12.86 -16.28 0.57
C GLY A 232 13.93 -17.23 1.08
N ILE A 233 14.24 -17.12 2.37
CA ILE A 233 15.15 -18.04 3.07
C ILE A 233 14.45 -18.57 4.31
N TRP A 234 14.53 -19.88 4.50
CA TRP A 234 14.18 -20.52 5.77
C TRP A 234 15.21 -21.57 6.17
N ARG A 235 15.81 -21.38 7.35
CA ARG A 235 16.85 -22.28 7.89
C ARG A 235 17.97 -22.57 6.88
N GLY A 236 18.40 -21.53 6.14
CA GLY A 236 19.46 -21.61 5.13
C GLY A 236 19.06 -22.24 3.80
N ASN A 237 17.81 -22.63 3.59
CA ASN A 237 17.31 -23.11 2.29
C ASN A 237 16.57 -21.99 1.57
N ILE A 238 16.74 -21.92 0.25
CA ILE A 238 15.92 -21.07 -0.62
C ILE A 238 14.48 -21.57 -0.55
N GLU A 239 13.54 -20.65 -0.35
CA GLU A 239 12.11 -20.91 -0.47
C GLU A 239 11.55 -20.08 -1.63
N LEU A 240 10.67 -20.69 -2.42
CA LEU A 240 9.87 -20.04 -3.44
C LEU A 240 8.42 -20.03 -2.96
N LEU A 241 7.93 -18.84 -2.64
CA LEU A 241 6.62 -18.63 -2.04
C LEU A 241 5.63 -18.27 -3.15
N LEU A 242 4.55 -19.05 -3.23
CA LEU A 242 3.55 -18.94 -4.31
C LEU A 242 2.30 -18.19 -3.86
N ASP A 243 1.82 -17.27 -4.68
CA ASP A 243 0.57 -16.54 -4.50
C ASP A 243 -0.27 -16.54 -5.78
N GLU A 244 -1.33 -15.73 -5.82
CA GLU A 244 -2.24 -15.60 -6.97
C GLU A 244 -1.56 -15.23 -8.30
N GLU A 245 -0.37 -14.62 -8.28
CA GLU A 245 0.39 -14.24 -9.48
C GLU A 245 1.44 -15.29 -9.89
N SER A 246 1.66 -16.28 -9.03
CA SER A 246 2.63 -17.34 -9.27
C SER A 246 2.03 -18.47 -10.12
N GLU A 247 2.86 -19.09 -10.93
CA GLU A 247 2.46 -20.21 -11.79
C GLU A 247 3.42 -21.39 -11.62
N VAL A 248 2.90 -22.63 -11.70
CA VAL A 248 3.74 -23.83 -11.82
C VAL A 248 3.27 -24.66 -13.00
N ILE A 249 4.12 -24.79 -14.01
CA ILE A 249 3.85 -25.55 -15.24
C ILE A 249 4.82 -26.71 -15.40
N ILE A 250 4.38 -27.76 -16.10
CA ILE A 250 5.29 -28.81 -16.60
C ILE A 250 6.11 -28.20 -17.74
N THR A 251 7.39 -28.52 -17.77
CA THR A 251 8.30 -28.05 -18.82
C THR A 251 9.21 -29.18 -19.29
N ASP A 252 9.99 -28.91 -20.32
CA ASP A 252 10.97 -29.84 -20.91
C ASP A 252 12.41 -29.48 -20.52
N ASP A 253 13.36 -30.23 -21.05
CA ASP A 253 14.78 -30.11 -20.71
C ASP A 253 15.47 -28.89 -21.36
N GLU A 254 14.82 -28.19 -22.30
CA GLU A 254 15.36 -26.98 -22.93
C GLU A 254 15.08 -25.72 -22.10
N ASP A 255 14.15 -25.78 -21.16
CA ASP A 255 13.79 -24.68 -20.28
C ASP A 255 14.79 -24.52 -19.13
N GLU A 256 15.31 -23.30 -18.97
CA GLU A 256 16.32 -22.95 -17.98
C GLU A 256 15.88 -21.74 -17.14
N ALA A 257 16.01 -21.88 -15.82
CA ALA A 257 16.01 -20.80 -14.85
C ALA A 257 16.76 -21.31 -13.61
N PRO A 258 18.08 -21.09 -13.52
CA PRO A 258 18.91 -21.71 -12.49
C PRO A 258 18.58 -21.24 -11.08
N ILE A 259 18.38 -22.19 -10.15
CA ILE A 259 18.09 -21.90 -8.73
C ILE A 259 19.25 -21.11 -8.07
N VAL A 260 20.49 -21.34 -8.51
CA VAL A 260 21.70 -20.69 -7.96
C VAL A 260 21.75 -19.18 -8.20
N GLU A 261 21.07 -18.68 -9.24
CA GLU A 261 21.04 -17.26 -9.58
C GLU A 261 20.04 -16.48 -8.71
N ILE A 262 19.23 -17.17 -7.91
CA ILE A 262 18.20 -16.56 -7.08
C ILE A 262 18.82 -15.84 -5.90
N VAL A 263 18.83 -14.51 -6.00
CA VAL A 263 19.18 -13.62 -4.90
C VAL A 263 18.00 -13.52 -3.93
N THR A 264 18.24 -13.82 -2.67
CA THR A 264 17.21 -13.81 -1.60
C THR A 264 17.47 -12.73 -0.55
N GLN A 265 18.65 -12.11 -0.56
CA GLN A 265 19.04 -11.08 0.39
C GLN A 265 19.43 -9.80 -0.33
N VAL A 266 19.20 -8.67 0.33
CA VAL A 266 19.49 -7.36 -0.20
C VAL A 266 19.97 -6.43 0.91
N ASN A 267 20.85 -5.50 0.55
CA ASN A 267 21.14 -4.34 1.37
C ASN A 267 20.63 -3.11 0.64
N VAL A 268 19.97 -2.22 1.36
CA VAL A 268 19.39 -1.03 0.78
C VAL A 268 19.67 0.20 1.63
N VAL A 269 19.70 1.37 1.01
CA VAL A 269 19.79 2.66 1.68
C VAL A 269 18.62 3.50 1.21
N GLY A 270 17.94 4.14 2.14
CA GLY A 270 16.85 5.04 1.78
C GLY A 270 16.53 6.01 2.91
N ARG A 271 15.84 7.08 2.52
CA ARG A 271 15.27 8.04 3.46
C ARG A 271 13.89 7.59 3.91
N VAL A 272 13.62 7.65 5.21
CA VAL A 272 12.37 7.21 5.80
C VAL A 272 11.25 8.18 5.44
N TRP A 273 10.30 7.72 4.64
CA TRP A 273 9.13 8.51 4.24
C TRP A 273 8.02 8.47 5.26
N SER A 274 7.71 7.26 5.75
CA SER A 274 6.64 7.01 6.71
C SER A 274 6.99 5.85 7.64
N ILE A 275 6.43 5.92 8.84
CA ILE A 275 6.42 4.82 9.79
C ILE A 275 5.02 4.22 9.77
N ASP A 276 4.89 3.06 9.14
CA ASP A 276 3.60 2.44 8.83
C ASP A 276 3.09 1.53 9.96
N ALA A 277 4.00 1.09 10.85
CA ALA A 277 3.64 0.37 12.06
C ALA A 277 4.75 0.45 13.11
N ILE A 278 4.35 0.64 14.37
CA ILE A 278 5.21 0.52 15.55
C ILE A 278 4.57 -0.52 16.48
N PRO A 279 5.34 -1.50 17.00
CA PRO A 279 4.81 -2.46 17.95
C PRO A 279 4.30 -1.78 19.21
N ASN A 280 3.06 -2.09 19.60
CA ASN A 280 2.44 -1.51 20.79
C ASN A 280 2.25 -2.51 21.94
N GLY A 281 2.75 -3.74 21.77
CA GLY A 281 2.65 -4.80 22.78
C GLY A 281 1.27 -5.45 22.89
N VAL A 282 0.26 -4.99 22.13
CA VAL A 282 -1.13 -5.48 22.19
C VAL A 282 -1.48 -6.21 20.90
N ASP A 283 -1.77 -5.46 19.84
CA ASP A 283 -2.29 -5.94 18.57
C ASP A 283 -1.30 -5.73 17.41
N VAL A 284 -0.52 -4.66 17.44
CA VAL A 284 0.53 -4.41 16.44
C VAL A 284 1.81 -5.15 16.85
N LYS A 285 2.09 -6.25 16.15
CA LYS A 285 3.24 -7.14 16.40
C LYS A 285 4.38 -7.00 15.38
N ARG A 286 4.35 -5.91 14.60
CA ARG A 286 5.30 -5.62 13.53
C ARG A 286 5.81 -4.19 13.64
N TRP A 287 7.03 -3.99 13.14
CA TRP A 287 7.56 -2.68 12.80
C TRP A 287 7.62 -2.57 11.28
N SER A 288 7.27 -1.40 10.73
CA SER A 288 7.22 -1.20 9.28
C SER A 288 7.48 0.24 8.93
N VAL A 289 8.29 0.46 7.90
CA VAL A 289 8.59 1.78 7.35
C VAL A 289 8.59 1.73 5.83
N THR A 290 8.30 2.86 5.21
CA THR A 290 8.48 3.06 3.77
C THR A 290 9.70 3.93 3.55
N LEU A 291 10.62 3.48 2.69
CA LEU A 291 11.85 4.17 2.35
C LEU A 291 11.80 4.70 0.91
N LEU A 292 12.53 5.78 0.67
CA LEU A 292 12.73 6.41 -0.64
C LEU A 292 14.22 6.54 -0.99
N ASP A 293 14.55 6.26 -2.22
CA ASP A 293 15.83 6.56 -2.85
C ASP A 293 15.54 7.27 -4.18
N GLN A 294 16.57 7.69 -4.93
CA GLN A 294 16.33 8.35 -6.22
C GLN A 294 15.68 7.44 -7.27
N SER A 295 15.69 6.12 -7.08
CA SER A 295 15.18 5.13 -8.03
C SER A 295 13.73 4.72 -7.76
N GLY A 296 13.23 4.86 -6.53
CA GLY A 296 11.85 4.56 -6.22
C GLY A 296 11.54 4.40 -4.74
N VAL A 297 10.67 3.42 -4.45
CA VAL A 297 10.10 3.19 -3.12
C VAL A 297 10.31 1.74 -2.70
N CYS A 298 10.71 1.52 -1.46
CA CYS A 298 10.81 0.18 -0.89
C CYS A 298 10.17 0.14 0.50
N SER A 299 9.35 -0.89 0.74
CA SER A 299 8.81 -1.13 2.09
C SER A 299 9.77 -2.00 2.90
N VAL A 300 9.89 -1.75 4.19
CA VAL A 300 10.68 -2.56 5.13
C VAL A 300 9.77 -3.03 6.24
N VAL A 301 9.81 -4.32 6.57
CA VAL A 301 8.97 -4.91 7.62
C VAL A 301 9.74 -5.86 8.51
N ALA A 302 9.43 -5.84 9.79
CA ALA A 302 9.98 -6.76 10.78
C ALA A 302 8.87 -7.27 11.71
N PHE A 303 8.89 -8.55 12.04
CA PHE A 303 7.91 -9.17 12.92
C PHE A 303 8.56 -9.70 14.19
N ARG A 304 7.93 -9.44 15.34
CA ARG A 304 8.29 -10.02 16.64
C ARG A 304 9.81 -9.98 16.92
N GLY A 305 10.46 -11.13 17.06
CA GLY A 305 11.88 -11.24 17.39
C GLY A 305 12.85 -10.79 16.29
N SER A 306 12.36 -10.50 15.08
CA SER A 306 13.16 -9.91 14.01
C SER A 306 13.18 -8.37 14.05
N ILE A 307 12.45 -7.75 14.98
CA ILE A 307 12.43 -6.28 15.10
C ILE A 307 13.73 -5.84 15.79
N PRO A 308 14.60 -5.09 15.09
CA PRO A 308 15.87 -4.66 15.68
C PRO A 308 15.63 -3.59 16.74
N ILE A 309 16.51 -3.50 17.73
CA ILE A 309 16.41 -2.51 18.82
C ILE A 309 16.44 -1.08 18.25
N THR A 310 17.23 -0.84 17.20
CA THR A 310 17.34 0.45 16.51
C THR A 310 16.05 0.88 15.80
N ALA A 311 15.09 -0.03 15.56
CA ALA A 311 13.81 0.32 14.94
C ALA A 311 13.03 1.38 15.72
N ALA A 312 13.21 1.43 17.05
CA ALA A 312 12.51 2.38 17.92
C ALA A 312 13.02 3.83 17.80
N SER A 313 14.25 4.03 17.31
CA SER A 313 14.86 5.35 17.12
C SER A 313 14.72 5.89 15.70
N VAL A 314 14.19 5.09 14.76
CA VAL A 314 13.97 5.52 13.38
C VAL A 314 12.84 6.54 13.33
N GLU A 315 13.15 7.74 12.87
CA GLU A 315 12.18 8.81 12.67
C GLU A 315 11.89 9.05 11.19
N ARG A 316 10.76 9.74 10.92
CA ARG A 316 10.46 10.20 9.58
C ARG A 316 11.56 11.18 9.15
N GLY A 317 12.16 10.87 8.01
CA GLY A 317 13.17 11.66 7.35
C GLY A 317 14.62 11.28 7.62
N ASP A 318 14.87 10.36 8.54
CA ASP A 318 16.18 9.76 8.70
C ASP A 318 16.62 9.04 7.43
N GLU A 319 17.92 9.04 7.14
CA GLU A 319 18.49 8.11 6.19
C GLU A 319 19.04 6.89 6.91
N VAL A 320 18.55 5.72 6.49
CA VAL A 320 18.90 4.45 7.11
C VAL A 320 19.41 3.46 6.07
N ALA A 321 20.35 2.62 6.48
CA ALA A 321 20.73 1.43 5.75
C ALA A 321 20.05 0.20 6.38
N ILE A 322 19.46 -0.63 5.54
CA ILE A 322 18.99 -1.96 5.90
C ILE A 322 20.00 -2.95 5.36
N LEU A 323 20.64 -3.71 6.25
CA LEU A 323 21.66 -4.70 5.89
C LEU A 323 21.15 -6.11 6.14
N ASN A 324 21.49 -7.04 5.25
CA ASN A 324 21.07 -8.45 5.27
C ASN A 324 19.54 -8.61 5.37
N GLY A 325 18.78 -7.77 4.68
CA GLY A 325 17.34 -7.94 4.58
C GLY A 325 16.99 -9.07 3.61
N THR A 326 15.87 -9.75 3.82
CA THR A 326 15.37 -10.77 2.89
C THR A 326 14.43 -10.09 1.88
N ILE A 327 14.60 -10.38 0.60
CA ILE A 327 13.70 -9.87 -0.44
C ILE A 327 12.30 -10.46 -0.25
N GLY A 328 11.29 -9.69 -0.59
CA GLY A 328 9.90 -10.09 -0.59
C GLY A 328 9.06 -9.11 -1.40
N GLU A 329 7.75 -9.36 -1.40
CA GLU A 329 6.79 -8.50 -2.07
C GLU A 329 5.54 -8.30 -1.20
N PHE A 330 4.95 -7.11 -1.32
CA PHE A 330 3.64 -6.80 -0.76
C PHE A 330 2.90 -5.81 -1.65
N GLY A 331 1.73 -6.22 -2.17
CA GLY A 331 0.90 -5.37 -3.03
C GLY A 331 1.61 -4.94 -4.32
N GLY A 332 2.31 -5.87 -4.99
CA GLY A 332 3.04 -5.61 -6.23
C GLY A 332 4.32 -4.78 -6.07
N ARG A 333 4.76 -4.50 -4.84
CA ARG A 333 5.95 -3.68 -4.55
C ARG A 333 7.01 -4.47 -3.81
N ALA A 334 8.27 -4.21 -4.15
CA ALA A 334 9.41 -4.75 -3.45
C ALA A 334 9.34 -4.43 -1.95
N GLN A 335 9.64 -5.45 -1.15
CA GLN A 335 9.64 -5.37 0.30
C GLN A 335 10.90 -6.03 0.85
N VAL A 336 11.53 -5.40 1.83
CA VAL A 336 12.64 -5.95 2.58
C VAL A 336 12.14 -6.45 3.94
N LYS A 337 12.19 -7.75 4.15
CA LYS A 337 11.80 -8.41 5.39
C LYS A 337 13.02 -8.58 6.29
N LEU A 338 12.94 -8.06 7.51
CA LEU A 338 14.01 -8.24 8.48
C LEU A 338 13.93 -9.62 9.13
N SER A 339 15.11 -10.20 9.30
CA SER A 339 15.36 -11.41 10.07
C SER A 339 16.23 -11.07 11.29
N PRO A 340 16.43 -11.98 12.24
CA PRO A 340 17.29 -11.72 13.40
C PRO A 340 18.75 -11.36 13.05
N SER A 341 19.23 -11.67 11.84
CA SER A 341 20.57 -11.28 11.36
C SER A 341 20.60 -9.95 10.62
N SER A 342 19.44 -9.37 10.31
CA SER A 342 19.33 -8.09 9.62
C SER A 342 19.67 -6.93 10.56
N LYS A 343 20.19 -5.84 10.01
CA LYS A 343 20.54 -4.64 10.77
C LYS A 343 19.88 -3.40 10.18
N VAL A 344 19.44 -2.50 11.05
CA VAL A 344 19.02 -1.14 10.68
C VAL A 344 20.08 -0.19 11.23
N VAL A 345 20.70 0.59 10.34
CA VAL A 345 21.82 1.49 10.66
C VAL A 345 21.42 2.91 10.29
N HIS A 346 21.44 3.82 11.26
CA HIS A 346 21.29 5.25 10.98
C HIS A 346 22.53 5.78 10.23
N LEU A 347 22.30 6.50 9.14
CA LEU A 347 23.36 7.13 8.34
C LEU A 347 23.41 8.64 8.58
N ARG A 348 22.27 9.32 8.40
CA ARG A 348 22.08 10.75 8.64
C ARG A 348 20.73 10.96 9.34
N ALA A 349 20.70 11.87 10.30
CA ALA A 349 19.46 12.22 11.00
C ALA A 349 18.63 13.23 10.19
N ASN A 350 17.32 13.25 10.37
CA ASN A 350 16.42 14.16 9.64
C ASN A 350 16.79 15.66 9.78
N ASP A 351 17.34 16.08 10.92
CA ASP A 351 17.76 17.48 11.15
C ASP A 351 19.04 17.87 10.40
N GLU A 352 19.78 16.90 9.87
CA GLU A 352 20.96 17.09 9.02
C GLU A 352 20.59 17.18 7.52
N LEU A 353 19.30 17.01 7.18
CA LEU A 353 18.82 16.84 5.81
C LEU A 353 17.82 17.93 5.38
N PRO A 354 17.67 18.20 4.07
CA PRO A 354 16.63 19.11 3.59
C PRO A 354 15.24 18.67 4.04
N ALA A 355 14.44 19.64 4.51
CA ALA A 355 13.10 19.36 5.02
C ALA A 355 12.16 18.85 3.91
N PHE A 356 11.41 17.79 4.23
CA PHE A 356 10.33 17.22 3.41
C PHE A 356 9.27 18.22 2.95
#